data_AF-A0A1E8BC61-F1
#
_entry.id   AF-A0A1E8BC61-F1
#
_cell.length_a   1.000
_cell.length_b   1.000
_cell.length_c   1.000
_cell.angle_alpha   90.00
_cell.angle_beta   90.00
_cell.angle_gamma   90.00
#
_symmetry.space_group_name_H-M   'P 1'
#
loop_
_entity.id
_entity.type
_entity.pdbx_description
1 polymer ?
#
loop_
_entity_poly.entity_id
_entity_poly.type
_entity_poly.pdbx_seq_one_letter_code
_entity_poly.pdbx_strand_id
1 'polypeptide(L)'
;MKAKKLITLALPIMLMGGCATDKTETKAKDKVEAKSETKEKVVKEKMSKEDYPDHMYKLKSDLEYELNNFMQLAAQTKDKSNDIHKLNKELYEKETEIQGIISKFHKIEPPKEFEKEHETILKGVDCYSESFTLIVKSAKSNSITKEKTQKSKDLVLKGNDYINEGYGDTLSDALTKASAKKLEEQQKNEKPSEFPKDSKEFVGEWGHIEGSEFVKALDFKEDGTYTIFDDKGKTSFEDNHMTGRWSYKPDSKQFTMTIGEYVKDGQKMDTSQLNGSVDYTLEIFFEGYLNMVDGKGNRIDVQKRK
;
A
#
# COMPACT_ATOMS: atom_id res chain seq x y z
N MET A 1 -28.10 -32.42 -5.33
CA MET A 1 -26.78 -32.78 -5.91
C MET A 1 -25.77 -31.73 -5.47
N LYS A 2 -24.50 -32.14 -5.34
CA LYS A 2 -23.54 -31.68 -4.33
C LYS A 2 -23.02 -30.25 -4.57
N ALA A 3 -23.09 -29.41 -3.52
CA ALA A 3 -22.38 -28.15 -3.44
C ALA A 3 -20.85 -28.41 -3.52
N LYS A 4 -20.18 -27.78 -4.49
CA LYS A 4 -18.72 -27.74 -4.55
C LYS A 4 -18.26 -26.64 -3.60
N LYS A 5 -17.55 -27.07 -2.56
CA LYS A 5 -17.00 -26.25 -1.49
C LYS A 5 -16.06 -25.18 -2.05
N LEU A 6 -16.24 -23.92 -1.66
CA LEU A 6 -15.23 -22.88 -1.79
C LEU A 6 -13.98 -23.31 -1.02
N ILE A 7 -12.85 -23.42 -1.70
CA ILE A 7 -11.54 -23.43 -1.08
C ILE A 7 -11.06 -21.97 -1.15
N THR A 8 -11.33 -21.23 -0.09
CA THR A 8 -10.69 -19.95 0.21
C THR A 8 -9.21 -20.24 0.41
N LEU A 9 -8.34 -19.69 -0.44
CA LEU A 9 -6.90 -19.78 -0.25
C LEU A 9 -6.50 -18.82 0.87
N ALA A 10 -6.63 -19.28 2.12
CA ALA A 10 -5.96 -18.69 3.25
C ALA A 10 -4.47 -19.02 3.12
N LEU A 11 -3.64 -17.99 3.01
CA LEU A 11 -2.19 -18.13 3.17
C LEU A 11 -1.90 -18.73 4.56
N PRO A 12 -1.14 -19.84 4.66
CA PRO A 12 -0.79 -20.42 5.94
C PRO A 12 0.29 -19.57 6.61
N ILE A 13 -0.12 -18.63 7.46
CA ILE A 13 0.71 -18.18 8.57
C ILE A 13 0.46 -19.15 9.73
N MET A 14 1.11 -20.31 9.70
CA MET A 14 1.28 -21.18 10.85
C MET A 14 2.75 -21.06 11.29
N LEU A 15 3.16 -21.02 12.56
CA LEU A 15 2.52 -21.07 13.87
C LEU A 15 3.68 -20.87 14.88
N MET A 16 3.48 -20.07 15.92
CA MET A 16 3.91 -20.38 17.29
C MET A 16 2.74 -19.83 18.14
N GLY A 17 1.72 -20.60 18.52
CA GLY A 17 1.73 -21.97 19.04
C GLY A 17 1.70 -21.89 20.56
N GLY A 18 0.50 -21.94 21.15
CA GLY A 18 0.29 -21.96 22.60
C GLY A 18 -1.18 -21.71 22.98
N CYS A 19 -1.99 -22.77 22.93
CA CYS A 19 -3.39 -22.83 23.33
C CYS A 19 -3.60 -22.58 24.84
N ALA A 20 -4.70 -21.91 25.21
CA ALA A 20 -5.52 -22.28 26.37
C ALA A 20 -6.92 -21.66 26.21
N THR A 21 -7.92 -22.48 26.56
CA THR A 21 -9.36 -22.30 26.42
C THR A 21 -10.01 -21.51 27.55
N ASP A 22 -11.19 -20.98 27.21
CA ASP A 22 -12.41 -20.79 28.03
C ASP A 22 -12.73 -19.44 28.70
N LYS A 23 -13.96 -19.00 28.36
CA LYS A 23 -15.04 -18.39 29.18
C LYS A 23 -15.15 -16.86 29.38
N THR A 24 -16.12 -16.33 28.61
CA THR A 24 -17.29 -15.49 29.02
C THR A 24 -17.13 -14.06 29.54
N GLU A 25 -17.85 -13.18 28.84
CA GLU A 25 -18.82 -12.18 29.31
C GLU A 25 -18.42 -10.73 29.72
N THR A 26 -18.82 -9.80 28.84
CA THR A 26 -19.86 -8.75 29.06
C THR A 26 -19.49 -7.39 29.72
N LYS A 27 -19.66 -6.31 28.91
CA LYS A 27 -20.12 -4.92 29.23
C LYS A 27 -19.22 -4.07 30.17
N ALA A 28 -19.18 -2.74 30.13
CA ALA A 28 -19.80 -1.70 29.32
C ALA A 28 -18.97 -0.40 29.50
N LYS A 29 -19.22 0.51 28.55
CA LYS A 29 -18.99 1.97 28.53
C LYS A 29 -18.70 2.62 29.89
N ASP A 30 -17.66 3.46 29.92
CA ASP A 30 -17.80 4.74 30.59
C ASP A 30 -17.23 5.90 29.78
N LYS A 31 -18.09 6.91 29.67
CA LYS A 31 -17.90 8.19 29.01
C LYS A 31 -17.20 9.09 30.02
N VAL A 32 -16.01 9.60 29.70
CA VAL A 32 -15.45 10.76 30.41
C VAL A 32 -14.97 11.77 29.39
N GLU A 33 -15.75 12.84 29.28
CA GLU A 33 -15.40 14.05 28.55
C GLU A 33 -14.33 14.85 29.32
N ALA A 34 -13.33 15.26 28.55
CA ALA A 34 -12.67 16.56 28.56
C ALA A 34 -11.87 16.99 29.80
N LYS A 35 -10.55 17.12 29.58
CA LYS A 35 -9.86 18.37 29.92
C LYS A 35 -8.91 18.77 28.79
N SER A 36 -9.26 19.90 28.20
CA SER A 36 -8.56 20.60 27.13
C SER A 36 -7.34 21.32 27.70
N GLU A 37 -6.17 21.09 27.12
CA GLU A 37 -5.05 22.03 27.18
C GLU A 37 -4.42 22.18 25.78
N THR A 38 -4.55 23.39 25.26
CA THR A 38 -3.63 24.09 24.34
C THR A 38 -3.19 23.34 23.07
N LYS A 39 -4.10 23.22 22.09
CA LYS A 39 -3.70 22.94 20.70
C LYS A 39 -3.23 24.25 20.06
N GLU A 40 -1.93 24.34 19.81
CA GLU A 40 -1.41 25.14 18.69
C GLU A 40 -2.35 24.93 17.50
N LYS A 41 -2.76 26.02 16.85
CA LYS A 41 -3.67 25.99 15.72
C LYS A 41 -2.92 25.38 14.53
N VAL A 42 -2.82 24.05 14.50
CA VAL A 42 -2.32 23.31 13.35
C VAL A 42 -3.23 23.71 12.20
N VAL A 43 -2.67 24.45 11.24
CA VAL A 43 -3.38 24.85 10.03
C VAL A 43 -3.72 23.56 9.30
N LYS A 44 -5.01 23.21 9.28
CA LYS A 44 -5.46 22.04 8.54
C LYS A 44 -5.50 22.36 7.05
N GLU A 45 -5.01 21.43 6.26
CA GLU A 45 -5.05 21.48 4.81
C GLU A 45 -6.43 21.04 4.35
N LYS A 46 -7.18 21.98 3.75
CA LYS A 46 -8.48 21.69 3.14
C LYS A 46 -8.25 21.10 1.75
N MET A 47 -8.95 20.01 1.46
CA MET A 47 -8.91 19.36 0.16
C MET A 47 -10.26 19.43 -0.55
N SER A 48 -10.21 19.44 -1.89
CA SER A 48 -11.40 19.23 -2.71
C SER A 48 -11.87 17.77 -2.56
N LYS A 49 -13.14 17.52 -2.89
CA LYS A 49 -13.66 16.14 -2.89
C LYS A 49 -13.03 15.29 -4.00
N GLU A 50 -12.61 15.92 -5.10
CA GLU A 50 -11.99 15.25 -6.23
C GLU A 50 -10.55 14.82 -5.94
N ASP A 51 -9.78 15.62 -5.19
CA ASP A 51 -8.37 15.36 -4.92
C ASP A 51 -8.14 14.57 -3.63
N TYR A 52 -9.10 14.59 -2.71
CA TYR A 52 -8.98 13.93 -1.41
C TYR A 52 -8.73 12.42 -1.51
N PRO A 53 -9.47 11.62 -2.31
CA PRO A 53 -9.21 10.18 -2.42
C PRO A 53 -7.78 9.87 -2.87
N ASP A 54 -7.32 10.48 -3.96
CA ASP A 54 -5.96 10.28 -4.50
C ASP A 54 -4.88 10.63 -3.47
N HIS A 55 -5.04 11.76 -2.78
CA HIS A 55 -4.11 12.17 -1.74
C HIS A 55 -4.07 11.19 -0.56
N MET A 56 -5.23 10.71 -0.10
CA MET A 56 -5.29 9.73 0.98
C MET A 56 -4.65 8.40 0.57
N TYR A 57 -4.81 7.95 -0.67
CA TYR A 57 -4.16 6.72 -1.16
C TYR A 57 -2.65 6.87 -1.28
N LYS A 58 -2.14 8.05 -1.69
CA LYS A 58 -0.70 8.36 -1.67
C LYS A 58 -0.12 8.29 -0.26
N LEU A 59 -0.78 8.95 0.70
CA LEU A 59 -0.35 8.89 2.11
C LEU A 59 -0.37 7.48 2.69
N LYS A 60 -1.35 6.65 2.29
CA LYS A 60 -1.40 5.24 2.67
C LYS A 60 -0.21 4.47 2.13
N SER A 61 0.13 4.66 0.86
CA SER A 61 1.30 4.02 0.23
C SER A 61 2.60 4.40 0.93
N ASP A 62 2.82 5.70 1.18
CA ASP A 62 4.00 6.19 1.92
C ASP A 62 4.10 5.54 3.30
N LEU A 63 2.97 5.45 4.01
CA LEU A 63 2.91 4.84 5.33
C LEU A 63 3.20 3.34 5.27
N GLU A 64 2.56 2.59 4.36
CA GLU A 64 2.78 1.15 4.20
C GLU A 64 4.22 0.81 3.83
N TYR A 65 4.85 1.63 2.98
CA TYR A 65 6.26 1.50 2.64
C TYR A 65 7.13 1.60 3.90
N GLU A 66 6.94 2.63 4.72
CA GLU A 66 7.76 2.80 5.92
C GLU A 66 7.46 1.79 7.03
N LEU A 67 6.20 1.38 7.17
CA LEU A 67 5.82 0.28 8.06
C LEU A 67 6.54 -1.02 7.70
N ASN A 68 6.57 -1.36 6.40
CA ASN A 68 7.26 -2.55 5.91
C ASN A 68 8.78 -2.46 6.15
N ASN A 69 9.41 -1.32 5.87
CA ASN A 69 10.82 -1.09 6.17
C ASN A 69 11.14 -1.29 7.65
N PHE A 70 10.32 -0.71 8.53
CA PHE A 70 10.48 -0.89 9.97
C PHE A 70 10.39 -2.36 10.37
N MET A 71 9.37 -3.08 9.86
CA MET A 71 9.18 -4.50 10.19
C MET A 71 10.33 -5.39 9.73
N GLN A 72 10.89 -5.12 8.54
CA GLN A 72 12.07 -5.83 8.03
C GLN A 72 13.30 -5.60 8.91
N LEU A 73 13.60 -4.35 9.25
CA LEU A 73 14.69 -4.00 10.17
C LEU A 73 14.50 -4.66 11.55
N ALA A 74 13.27 -4.65 12.06
CA ALA A 74 12.95 -5.25 13.35
C ALA A 74 13.16 -6.77 13.33
N ALA A 75 12.88 -7.45 12.22
CA ALA A 75 13.12 -8.89 12.08
C ALA A 75 14.62 -9.23 12.14
N GLN A 76 15.49 -8.39 11.57
CA GLN A 76 16.95 -8.57 11.59
C GLN A 76 17.54 -8.53 13.00
N THR A 77 16.89 -7.85 13.95
CA THR A 77 17.34 -7.81 15.35
C THR A 77 17.28 -9.16 16.08
N LYS A 78 16.57 -10.15 15.51
CA LYS A 78 16.50 -11.51 16.07
C LYS A 78 17.79 -12.29 15.86
N ASP A 79 18.54 -11.96 14.81
CA ASP A 79 19.84 -12.56 14.53
C ASP A 79 20.93 -11.80 15.28
N LYS A 80 21.54 -12.46 16.27
CA LYS A 80 22.57 -11.87 17.12
C LYS A 80 23.90 -11.64 16.41
N SER A 81 24.07 -12.13 15.19
CA SER A 81 25.26 -11.85 14.37
C SER A 81 25.23 -10.44 13.76
N ASN A 82 24.06 -9.82 13.69
CA ASN A 82 23.91 -8.45 13.19
C ASN A 82 24.35 -7.41 14.22
N ASP A 83 24.73 -6.22 13.74
CA ASP A 83 24.97 -5.06 14.59
C ASP A 83 23.65 -4.52 15.14
N ILE A 84 23.25 -5.05 16.30
CA ILE A 84 22.01 -4.68 16.98
C ILE A 84 21.98 -3.20 17.36
N HIS A 85 23.12 -2.59 17.65
CA HIS A 85 23.18 -1.17 18.02
C HIS A 85 22.87 -0.29 16.79
N LYS A 86 23.45 -0.61 15.64
CA LYS A 86 23.15 0.04 14.36
C LYS A 86 21.68 -0.15 13.99
N LEU A 87 21.17 -1.39 14.01
CA LEU A 87 19.77 -1.69 13.68
C LEU A 87 18.78 -0.93 14.58
N ASN A 88 19.06 -0.84 15.89
CA ASN A 88 18.24 -0.07 16.80
C ASN A 88 18.20 1.43 16.44
N LYS A 89 19.34 2.01 16.04
CA LYS A 89 19.38 3.41 15.60
C LYS A 89 18.52 3.61 14.34
N GLU A 90 18.63 2.73 13.35
CA GLU A 90 17.83 2.79 12.13
C GLU A 90 16.33 2.63 12.43
N LEU A 91 15.95 1.76 13.36
CA LEU A 91 14.56 1.63 13.81
C LEU A 91 14.03 2.92 14.46
N TYR A 92 14.86 3.68 15.17
CA TYR A 92 14.45 4.95 15.77
C TYR A 92 14.23 6.04 14.71
N GLU A 93 15.06 6.06 13.67
CA GLU A 93 14.91 6.95 12.53
C GLU A 93 13.63 6.61 11.75
N LYS A 94 13.40 5.32 11.46
CA LYS A 94 12.16 4.86 10.81
C LYS A 94 10.90 5.15 11.61
N GLU A 95 10.93 4.99 12.93
CA GLU A 95 9.79 5.40 13.75
C GLU A 95 9.51 6.90 13.63
N THR A 96 10.55 7.74 13.60
CA THR A 96 10.38 9.19 13.41
C THR A 96 9.76 9.52 12.04
N GLU A 97 10.18 8.83 10.98
CA GLU A 97 9.61 8.97 9.63
C GLU A 97 8.13 8.56 9.60
N ILE A 98 7.79 7.42 10.22
CA ILE A 98 6.41 6.95 10.37
C ILE A 98 5.56 7.99 11.09
N GLN A 99 6.03 8.55 12.23
CA GLN A 99 5.30 9.62 12.92
C GLN A 99 5.13 10.87 12.04
N GLY A 100 6.14 11.20 11.24
CA GLY A 100 6.08 12.27 10.26
C GLY A 100 4.94 12.09 9.27
N ILE A 101 4.80 10.89 8.70
CA ILE A 101 3.72 10.55 7.77
C ILE A 101 2.36 10.56 8.49
N ILE A 102 2.25 9.94 9.67
CA ILE A 102 1.01 9.93 10.47
C ILE A 102 0.54 11.35 10.78
N SER A 103 1.47 12.28 11.06
CA SER A 103 1.11 13.68 11.29
C SER A 103 0.44 14.35 10.09
N LYS A 104 0.75 13.92 8.85
CA LYS A 104 0.12 14.44 7.63
C LYS A 104 -1.35 14.06 7.57
N PHE A 105 -1.71 12.84 7.97
CA PHE A 105 -3.12 12.42 8.06
C PHE A 105 -3.92 13.36 8.98
N HIS A 106 -3.38 13.68 10.16
CA HIS A 106 -4.04 14.56 11.14
C HIS A 106 -4.17 16.02 10.72
N LYS A 107 -3.34 16.46 9.76
CA LYS A 107 -3.37 17.81 9.20
C LYS A 107 -4.45 17.98 8.14
N ILE A 108 -5.09 16.91 7.68
CA ILE A 108 -6.13 17.03 6.65
C ILE A 108 -7.46 17.40 7.29
N GLU A 109 -8.17 18.32 6.63
CA GLU A 109 -9.59 18.54 6.85
C GLU A 109 -10.36 17.82 5.73
N PRO A 110 -11.05 16.71 6.03
CA PRO A 110 -11.71 15.93 5.00
C PRO A 110 -12.93 16.67 4.44
N PRO A 111 -13.27 16.47 3.16
CA PRO A 111 -14.58 16.83 2.64
C PRO A 111 -15.69 16.15 3.45
N LYS A 112 -16.85 16.81 3.58
CA LYS A 112 -17.97 16.36 4.42
C LYS A 112 -18.41 14.92 4.15
N GLU A 113 -18.35 14.49 2.89
CA GLU A 113 -18.73 13.14 2.45
C GLU A 113 -17.76 12.03 2.88
N PHE A 114 -16.55 12.39 3.34
CA PHE A 114 -15.52 11.46 3.80
C PHE A 114 -15.15 11.63 5.28
N GLU A 115 -15.91 12.42 6.06
CA GLU A 115 -15.61 12.68 7.47
C GLU A 115 -15.52 11.38 8.29
N LYS A 116 -16.45 10.45 8.05
CA LYS A 116 -16.53 9.17 8.76
C LYS A 116 -15.36 8.25 8.42
N GLU A 117 -15.08 8.11 7.13
CA GLU A 117 -13.94 7.35 6.60
C GLU A 117 -12.65 7.92 7.15
N HIS A 118 -12.47 9.24 7.09
CA HIS A 118 -11.30 9.93 7.62
C HIS A 118 -11.11 9.69 9.11
N GLU A 119 -12.16 9.83 9.94
CA GLU A 119 -12.08 9.55 11.38
C GLU A 119 -11.65 8.09 11.65
N THR A 120 -12.11 7.16 10.81
CA THR A 120 -11.75 5.74 10.90
C THR A 120 -10.28 5.53 10.52
N ILE A 121 -9.80 6.19 9.46
CA ILE A 121 -8.38 6.19 9.07
C ILE A 121 -7.51 6.74 10.20
N LEU A 122 -7.91 7.86 10.83
CA LEU A 122 -7.19 8.46 11.96
C LEU A 122 -7.03 7.47 13.12
N LYS A 123 -8.08 6.70 13.47
CA LYS A 123 -7.99 5.63 14.47
C LYS A 123 -6.97 4.56 14.08
N GLY A 124 -6.90 4.22 12.79
CA GLY A 124 -5.93 3.26 12.27
C GLY A 124 -4.49 3.73 12.42
N VAL A 125 -4.18 4.92 11.93
CA VAL A 125 -2.83 5.49 12.01
C VAL A 125 -2.40 5.78 13.46
N ASP A 126 -3.34 6.13 14.35
CA ASP A 126 -3.06 6.31 15.78
C ASP A 126 -2.68 5.00 16.46
N CYS A 127 -3.29 3.87 16.07
CA CYS A 127 -2.89 2.56 16.56
C CYS A 127 -1.45 2.21 16.15
N TYR A 128 -1.06 2.52 14.92
CA TYR A 128 0.34 2.38 14.49
C TYR A 128 1.25 3.28 15.30
N SER A 129 0.92 4.57 15.43
CA SER A 129 1.71 5.52 16.21
C SER A 129 1.99 5.02 17.63
N GLU A 130 0.95 4.55 18.34
CA GLU A 130 1.08 3.99 19.68
C GLU A 130 1.97 2.75 19.69
N SER A 131 1.80 1.85 18.71
CA SER A 131 2.56 0.60 18.62
C SER A 131 4.06 0.83 18.42
N PHE A 132 4.44 1.61 17.42
CA PHE A 132 5.86 1.85 17.10
C PHE A 132 6.54 2.69 18.18
N THR A 133 5.83 3.69 18.72
CA THR A 133 6.29 4.46 19.88
C THR A 133 6.57 3.54 21.08
N LEU A 134 5.66 2.60 21.37
CA LEU A 134 5.80 1.68 22.50
C LEU A 134 7.05 0.81 22.36
N ILE A 135 7.27 0.23 21.18
CA ILE A 135 8.44 -0.62 20.92
C ILE A 135 9.73 0.18 20.98
N VAL A 136 9.81 1.33 20.30
CA VAL A 136 11.02 2.16 20.28
C VAL A 136 11.37 2.70 21.67
N LYS A 137 10.40 3.22 22.43
CA LYS A 137 10.64 3.66 23.82
C LYS A 137 11.09 2.51 24.72
N SER A 138 10.51 1.33 24.53
CA SER A 138 10.89 0.15 25.32
C SER A 138 12.29 -0.34 24.95
N ALA A 139 12.68 -0.31 23.68
CA ALA A 139 14.02 -0.64 23.23
C ALA A 139 15.05 0.35 23.80
N LYS A 140 14.80 1.66 23.71
CA LYS A 140 15.68 2.71 24.27
C LYS A 140 15.92 2.57 25.78
N SER A 141 14.95 2.03 26.50
CA SER A 141 15.00 1.83 27.95
C SER A 141 15.36 0.39 28.36
N ASN A 142 15.73 -0.48 27.41
CA ASN A 142 15.98 -1.90 27.64
C ASN A 142 14.85 -2.60 28.41
N SER A 143 13.61 -2.18 28.20
CA SER A 143 12.42 -2.63 28.92
C SER A 143 11.40 -3.36 28.04
N ILE A 144 11.88 -3.96 26.94
CA ILE A 144 11.06 -4.82 26.07
C ILE A 144 10.62 -6.05 26.85
N THR A 145 9.31 -6.29 26.86
CA THR A 145 8.70 -7.49 27.47
C THR A 145 7.79 -8.19 26.46
N LYS A 146 7.47 -9.46 26.73
CA LYS A 146 6.49 -10.21 25.92
C LYS A 146 5.13 -9.52 25.89
N GLU A 147 4.68 -8.98 27.01
CA GLU A 147 3.42 -8.25 27.12
C GLU A 147 3.40 -7.00 26.24
N LYS A 148 4.43 -6.15 26.32
CA LYS A 148 4.52 -4.96 25.46
C LYS A 148 4.62 -5.31 23.98
N THR A 149 5.32 -6.39 23.67
CA THR A 149 5.40 -6.92 22.30
C THR A 149 4.04 -7.39 21.81
N GLN A 150 3.26 -8.06 22.65
CA GLN A 150 1.91 -8.49 22.31
C GLN A 150 0.98 -7.29 22.14
N LYS A 151 1.01 -6.32 23.07
CA LYS A 151 0.23 -5.08 22.95
C LYS A 151 0.53 -4.35 21.64
N SER A 152 1.81 -4.25 21.25
CA SER A 152 2.20 -3.66 19.98
C SER A 152 1.61 -4.41 18.77
N LYS A 153 1.62 -5.74 18.77
CA LYS A 153 0.97 -6.54 17.72
C LYS A 153 -0.53 -6.32 17.65
N ASP A 154 -1.21 -6.32 18.80
CA ASP A 154 -2.65 -6.11 18.88
C ASP A 154 -3.03 -4.72 18.35
N LEU A 155 -2.23 -3.70 18.66
CA LEU A 155 -2.37 -2.36 18.10
C LEU A 155 -2.19 -2.34 16.58
N VAL A 156 -1.18 -3.03 16.04
CA VAL A 156 -0.98 -3.12 14.57
C VAL A 156 -2.17 -3.80 13.89
N LEU A 157 -2.66 -4.92 14.44
CA LEU A 157 -3.83 -5.61 13.88
C LEU A 157 -5.07 -4.73 13.89
N LYS A 158 -5.32 -4.06 15.01
CA LYS A 158 -6.43 -3.09 15.12
C LYS A 158 -6.27 -1.92 14.17
N GLY A 159 -5.03 -1.45 13.97
CA GLY A 159 -4.69 -0.43 12.99
C GLY A 159 -5.06 -0.86 11.56
N ASN A 160 -4.68 -2.09 11.18
CA ASN A 160 -5.02 -2.67 9.88
C ASN A 160 -6.53 -2.75 9.67
N ASP A 161 -7.29 -3.19 10.69
CA ASP A 161 -8.75 -3.28 10.61
C ASP A 161 -9.38 -1.91 10.32
N TYR A 162 -8.95 -0.87 11.04
CA TYR A 162 -9.44 0.50 10.80
C TYR A 162 -9.00 1.08 9.45
N ILE A 163 -7.77 0.82 9.01
CA ILE A 163 -7.30 1.27 7.68
C ILE A 163 -8.13 0.58 6.59
N ASN A 164 -8.36 -0.73 6.68
CA ASN A 164 -9.18 -1.45 5.71
C ASN A 164 -10.63 -0.95 5.69
N GLU A 165 -11.21 -0.68 6.85
CA GLU A 165 -12.57 -0.10 6.94
C GLU A 165 -12.62 1.31 6.35
N GLY A 166 -11.66 2.17 6.71
CA GLY A 166 -11.63 3.57 6.29
C GLY A 166 -11.33 3.76 4.80
N TYR A 167 -10.54 2.87 4.19
CA TYR A 167 -10.25 2.84 2.76
C TYR A 167 -11.20 1.94 1.96
N GLY A 168 -12.28 1.47 2.57
CA GLY A 168 -13.28 0.62 1.92
C GLY A 168 -14.01 1.28 0.74
N ASP A 169 -15.14 0.70 0.37
CA ASP A 169 -15.84 0.97 -0.88
C ASP A 169 -16.08 2.47 -1.15
N THR A 170 -16.45 3.28 -0.16
CA THR A 170 -16.71 4.72 -0.36
C THR A 170 -15.52 5.47 -0.96
N LEU A 171 -14.33 5.29 -0.38
CA LEU A 171 -13.13 6.02 -0.80
C LEU A 171 -12.57 5.44 -2.10
N SER A 172 -12.62 4.11 -2.25
CA SER A 172 -12.21 3.40 -3.46
C SER A 172 -13.09 3.75 -4.68
N ASP A 173 -14.41 3.80 -4.49
CA ASP A 173 -15.37 4.21 -5.51
C ASP A 173 -15.17 5.68 -5.89
N ALA A 174 -14.92 6.54 -4.90
CA ALA A 174 -14.67 7.96 -5.13
C ALA A 174 -13.40 8.18 -5.96
N LEU A 175 -12.32 7.45 -5.66
CA LEU A 175 -11.11 7.46 -6.49
C LEU A 175 -11.41 7.01 -7.92
N THR A 176 -12.10 5.88 -8.07
CA THR A 176 -12.47 5.35 -9.39
C THR A 176 -13.32 6.35 -10.19
N LYS A 177 -14.30 6.99 -9.56
CA LYS A 177 -15.14 8.03 -10.18
C LYS A 177 -14.35 9.29 -10.52
N ALA A 178 -13.45 9.73 -9.64
CA ALA A 178 -12.60 10.90 -9.89
C ALA A 178 -11.67 10.64 -11.09
N SER A 179 -11.07 9.45 -11.18
CA SER A 179 -10.26 9.03 -12.33
C SER A 179 -11.10 8.93 -13.61
N ALA A 180 -12.30 8.35 -13.55
CA ALA A 180 -13.21 8.29 -14.69
C ALA A 180 -13.69 9.68 -15.16
N LYS A 181 -13.91 10.62 -14.23
CA LYS A 181 -14.29 11.99 -14.56
C LYS A 181 -13.14 12.77 -15.20
N LYS A 182 -11.93 12.64 -14.66
CA LYS A 182 -10.70 13.19 -15.27
C LYS A 182 -10.53 12.64 -16.70
N LEU A 183 -10.80 11.34 -16.89
CA LEU A 183 -10.80 10.68 -18.20
C LEU A 183 -11.86 11.27 -19.14
N GLU A 184 -13.10 11.46 -18.69
CA GLU A 184 -14.16 12.07 -19.51
C GLU A 184 -13.85 13.52 -19.89
N GLU A 185 -13.29 14.31 -18.97
CA GLU A 185 -12.90 15.70 -19.23
C GLU A 185 -11.73 15.80 -20.21
N GLN A 186 -10.76 14.88 -20.11
CA GLN A 186 -9.67 14.73 -21.09
C GLN A 186 -10.22 14.32 -22.47
N GLN A 187 -11.15 13.36 -22.52
CA GLN A 187 -11.79 12.91 -23.77
C GLN A 187 -12.73 13.95 -24.41
N LYS A 188 -13.20 14.95 -23.65
CA LYS A 188 -13.99 16.07 -24.18
C LYS A 188 -13.13 17.18 -24.77
N ASN A 189 -11.93 17.37 -24.24
CA ASN A 189 -11.02 18.45 -24.64
C ASN A 189 -10.01 18.04 -25.71
N GLU A 190 -9.80 16.74 -25.90
CA GLU A 190 -9.01 16.20 -27.01
C GLU A 190 -9.81 15.15 -27.77
N LYS A 191 -9.44 14.91 -29.04
CA LYS A 191 -10.01 13.81 -29.84
C LYS A 191 -10.04 12.55 -28.96
N PRO A 192 -11.16 11.80 -28.94
CA PRO A 192 -11.34 10.68 -28.01
C PRO A 192 -10.07 9.83 -28.02
N SER A 193 -9.46 9.65 -26.85
CA SER A 193 -8.32 8.77 -26.61
C SER A 193 -8.48 7.54 -27.50
N GLU A 194 -7.78 7.51 -28.64
CA GLU A 194 -7.73 6.31 -29.44
C GLU A 194 -6.91 5.37 -28.59
N PHE A 195 -7.59 4.42 -27.91
CA PHE A 195 -6.88 3.33 -27.27
C PHE A 195 -5.87 2.76 -28.28
N PRO A 196 -4.65 2.40 -27.83
CA PRO A 196 -3.61 2.01 -28.75
C PRO A 196 -4.11 0.99 -29.74
N LYS A 197 -3.91 1.25 -31.03
CA LYS A 197 -4.33 0.29 -32.08
C LYS A 197 -3.33 -0.85 -32.21
N ASP A 198 -2.12 -0.64 -31.70
CA ASP A 198 -1.08 -1.65 -31.62
C ASP A 198 -0.35 -1.60 -30.28
N SER A 199 0.47 -2.63 -30.05
CA SER A 199 1.19 -2.81 -28.79
C SER A 199 2.40 -1.86 -28.64
N LYS A 200 2.86 -1.18 -29.69
CA LYS A 200 4.10 -0.39 -29.64
C LYS A 200 3.99 0.82 -28.73
N GLU A 201 2.79 1.36 -28.54
CA GLU A 201 2.58 2.55 -27.71
C GLU A 201 2.91 2.31 -26.22
N PHE A 202 2.76 1.07 -25.75
CA PHE A 202 3.08 0.67 -24.38
C PHE A 202 4.59 0.57 -24.12
N VAL A 203 5.41 0.38 -25.17
CA VAL A 203 6.86 0.19 -25.02
C VAL A 203 7.50 1.41 -24.35
N GLY A 204 8.32 1.17 -23.33
CA GLY A 204 9.07 2.18 -22.59
C GLY A 204 9.03 1.99 -21.09
N GLU A 205 9.68 2.92 -20.39
CA GLU A 205 9.75 2.96 -18.94
C GLU A 205 8.55 3.71 -18.35
N TRP A 206 7.95 3.11 -17.32
CA TRP A 206 6.77 3.59 -16.63
C TRP A 206 7.03 3.61 -15.12
N GLY A 207 6.42 4.57 -14.44
CA GLY A 207 6.73 4.83 -13.04
C GLY A 207 5.91 5.97 -12.46
N HIS A 208 6.44 6.59 -11.41
CA HIS A 208 5.79 7.70 -10.74
C HIS A 208 6.76 8.88 -10.60
N ILE A 209 6.21 10.08 -10.50
CA ILE A 209 6.99 11.29 -10.23
C ILE A 209 6.90 11.57 -8.73
N GLU A 210 8.05 11.54 -8.05
CA GLU A 210 8.18 11.90 -6.64
C GLU A 210 9.00 13.18 -6.52
N GLY A 211 8.31 14.30 -6.28
CA GLY A 211 8.94 15.62 -6.32
C GLY A 211 9.41 15.96 -7.73
N SER A 212 10.73 16.00 -7.94
CA SER A 212 11.37 16.22 -9.25
C SER A 212 11.97 14.96 -9.87
N GLU A 213 11.93 13.82 -9.16
CA GLU A 213 12.56 12.57 -9.61
C GLU A 213 11.51 11.63 -10.19
N PHE A 214 11.89 10.93 -11.27
CA PHE A 214 11.10 9.85 -11.82
C PHE A 214 11.59 8.54 -11.21
N VAL A 215 10.68 7.81 -10.57
CA VAL A 215 10.91 6.48 -9.99
C VAL A 215 10.35 5.45 -10.95
N LYS A 216 11.20 4.62 -11.55
CA LYS A 216 10.77 3.55 -12.45
C LYS A 216 10.14 2.44 -11.62
N ALA A 217 9.01 1.94 -12.12
CA ALA A 217 8.31 0.78 -11.55
C ALA A 217 8.19 -0.37 -12.57
N LEU A 218 8.10 -0.05 -13.86
CA LEU A 218 7.74 -0.96 -14.93
C LEU A 218 8.46 -0.58 -16.23
N ASP A 219 8.87 -1.56 -17.01
CA ASP A 219 9.48 -1.37 -18.32
C ASP A 219 8.91 -2.40 -19.31
N PHE A 220 8.26 -1.93 -20.37
CA PHE A 220 7.73 -2.75 -21.45
C PHE A 220 8.67 -2.69 -22.65
N LYS A 221 9.14 -3.86 -23.12
CA LYS A 221 10.09 -3.97 -24.22
C LYS A 221 9.41 -4.32 -25.54
N GLU A 222 10.03 -3.94 -26.66
CA GLU A 222 9.54 -4.19 -28.02
C GLU A 222 9.35 -5.68 -28.34
N ASP A 223 10.13 -6.55 -27.69
CA ASP A 223 10.06 -8.02 -27.88
C ASP A 223 8.90 -8.70 -27.13
N GLY A 224 8.03 -7.90 -26.50
CA GLY A 224 6.89 -8.37 -25.71
C GLY A 224 7.27 -8.90 -24.33
N THR A 225 8.48 -8.58 -23.83
CA THR A 225 8.86 -8.82 -22.45
C THR A 225 8.66 -7.58 -21.59
N TYR A 226 8.53 -7.78 -20.27
CA TYR A 226 8.46 -6.70 -19.30
C TYR A 226 9.36 -6.94 -18.10
N THR A 227 9.63 -5.86 -17.37
CA THR A 227 10.32 -5.88 -16.07
C THR A 227 9.56 -5.01 -15.09
N ILE A 228 9.24 -5.53 -13.91
CA ILE A 228 8.78 -4.77 -12.76
C ILE A 228 9.93 -4.69 -11.76
N PHE A 229 10.34 -3.47 -11.46
CA PHE A 229 11.39 -3.16 -10.50
C PHE A 229 11.21 -1.72 -10.04
N ASP A 230 11.25 -1.52 -8.72
CA ASP A 230 11.28 -0.19 -8.10
C ASP A 230 12.74 0.26 -7.95
N ASP A 231 13.14 1.24 -8.76
CA ASP A 231 14.52 1.75 -8.78
C ASP A 231 14.86 2.71 -7.62
N LYS A 232 13.90 3.00 -6.75
CA LYS A 232 14.09 3.72 -5.48
C LYS A 232 14.17 2.78 -4.27
N GLY A 233 13.85 1.50 -4.45
CA GLY A 233 14.00 0.48 -3.41
C GLY A 233 15.44 0.43 -2.88
N LYS A 234 15.61 0.15 -1.57
CA LYS A 234 16.94 -0.09 -0.96
C LYS A 234 17.59 -1.40 -1.42
N THR A 235 16.98 -2.10 -2.36
CA THR A 235 17.35 -3.45 -2.78
C THR A 235 17.77 -3.42 -4.24
N SER A 236 18.79 -4.19 -4.57
CA SER A 236 19.27 -4.28 -5.96
C SER A 236 18.24 -4.94 -6.86
N PHE A 237 18.38 -4.75 -8.17
CA PHE A 237 17.58 -5.49 -9.15
C PHE A 237 17.73 -6.99 -8.95
N GLU A 238 18.95 -7.45 -8.69
CA GLU A 238 19.29 -8.85 -8.42
C GLU A 238 18.56 -9.40 -7.19
N ASP A 239 18.24 -8.55 -6.22
CA ASP A 239 17.55 -8.94 -4.99
C ASP A 239 16.03 -8.96 -5.16
N ASN A 240 15.46 -8.03 -5.90
CA ASN A 240 14.01 -7.91 -6.03
C ASN A 240 13.62 -7.47 -7.43
N HIS A 241 13.01 -8.36 -8.22
CA HIS A 241 12.42 -7.99 -9.51
C HIS A 241 11.40 -9.03 -9.96
N MET A 242 10.59 -8.65 -10.95
CA MET A 242 9.77 -9.60 -11.70
C MET A 242 9.97 -9.37 -13.20
N THR A 243 10.16 -10.43 -13.96
CA THR A 243 10.15 -10.39 -15.42
C THR A 243 9.12 -11.32 -16.00
N GLY A 244 8.68 -11.02 -17.21
CA GLY A 244 7.65 -11.81 -17.85
C GLY A 244 7.40 -11.40 -19.28
N ARG A 245 6.28 -11.88 -19.82
CA ARG A 245 5.78 -11.51 -21.15
C ARG A 245 4.48 -10.76 -21.01
N TRP A 246 4.24 -9.83 -21.92
CA TRP A 246 2.98 -9.11 -21.98
C TRP A 246 2.38 -9.20 -23.39
N SER A 247 1.06 -9.03 -23.45
CA SER A 247 0.34 -8.91 -24.71
C SER A 247 -0.87 -8.00 -24.51
N TYR A 248 -1.27 -7.34 -25.59
CA TYR A 248 -2.43 -6.46 -25.60
C TYR A 248 -3.35 -6.82 -26.76
N LYS A 249 -4.65 -6.91 -26.47
CA LYS A 249 -5.72 -7.13 -27.44
C LYS A 249 -6.55 -5.85 -27.56
N PRO A 250 -6.39 -5.05 -28.64
CA PRO A 250 -7.08 -3.78 -28.80
C PRO A 250 -8.61 -3.91 -28.75
N ASP A 251 -9.18 -4.90 -29.44
CA ASP A 251 -10.64 -5.09 -29.56
C ASP A 251 -11.35 -5.25 -28.21
N SER A 252 -10.68 -5.92 -27.26
CA SER A 252 -11.22 -6.19 -25.93
C SER A 252 -10.56 -5.35 -24.84
N LYS A 253 -9.64 -4.44 -25.19
CA LYS A 253 -8.82 -3.65 -24.26
C LYS A 253 -8.15 -4.50 -23.18
N GLN A 254 -7.84 -5.76 -23.51
CA GLN A 254 -7.32 -6.71 -22.54
C GLN A 254 -5.80 -6.68 -22.60
N PHE A 255 -5.17 -6.45 -21.45
CA PHE A 255 -3.73 -6.47 -21.29
C PHE A 255 -3.35 -7.66 -20.40
N THR A 256 -2.61 -8.61 -20.94
CA THR A 256 -2.24 -9.84 -20.23
C THR A 256 -0.77 -9.80 -19.88
N MET A 257 -0.42 -10.03 -18.62
CA MET A 257 0.96 -10.15 -18.14
C MET A 257 1.19 -11.56 -17.58
N THR A 258 2.13 -12.29 -18.17
CA THR A 258 2.53 -13.63 -17.74
C THR A 258 3.85 -13.56 -16.99
N ILE A 259 3.87 -14.11 -15.78
CA ILE A 259 5.03 -14.11 -14.89
C ILE A 259 5.99 -15.20 -15.37
N GLY A 260 7.21 -14.80 -15.76
CA GLY A 260 8.28 -15.72 -16.13
C GLY A 260 9.20 -15.98 -14.93
N GLU A 261 9.71 -14.91 -14.33
CA GLU A 261 10.61 -14.96 -13.19
C GLU A 261 10.17 -13.96 -12.14
N TYR A 262 10.29 -14.38 -10.87
CA TYR A 262 10.09 -13.53 -9.72
C TYR A 262 11.23 -13.79 -8.74
N VAL A 263 12.01 -12.75 -8.44
CA VAL A 263 13.08 -12.78 -7.46
C VAL A 263 12.70 -11.89 -6.30
N LYS A 264 12.85 -12.42 -5.09
CA LYS A 264 12.58 -11.72 -3.84
C LYS A 264 13.69 -12.02 -2.84
N ASP A 265 14.26 -10.98 -2.24
CA ASP A 265 15.38 -11.07 -1.29
C ASP A 265 16.54 -11.95 -1.83
N GLY A 266 16.87 -11.80 -3.11
CA GLY A 266 17.92 -12.55 -3.82
C GLY A 266 17.57 -14.02 -4.12
N GLN A 267 16.34 -14.46 -3.79
CA GLN A 267 15.88 -15.82 -4.03
C GLN A 267 14.85 -15.86 -5.16
N LYS A 268 15.07 -16.76 -6.11
CA LYS A 268 14.09 -17.05 -7.16
C LYS A 268 12.91 -17.80 -6.56
N MET A 269 11.74 -17.18 -6.66
CA MET A 269 10.48 -17.70 -6.14
C MET A 269 9.86 -18.70 -7.11
N ASP A 270 9.17 -19.70 -6.57
CA ASP A 270 8.40 -20.65 -7.37
C ASP A 270 7.14 -19.97 -7.93
N THR A 271 7.16 -19.69 -9.24
CA THR A 271 6.07 -19.02 -9.95
C THR A 271 4.88 -19.96 -10.21
N SER A 272 5.02 -21.28 -9.99
CA SER A 272 3.92 -22.24 -10.18
C SER A 272 2.80 -22.08 -9.14
N GLN A 273 3.12 -21.47 -8.00
CA GLN A 273 2.15 -21.15 -6.95
C GLN A 273 1.51 -19.77 -7.12
N LEU A 274 2.05 -18.95 -8.04
CA LEU A 274 1.45 -17.69 -8.44
C LEU A 274 0.44 -17.96 -9.54
N ASN A 275 -0.59 -17.12 -9.66
CA ASN A 275 -1.34 -17.06 -10.91
C ASN A 275 -0.36 -16.62 -11.99
N GLY A 276 0.14 -17.58 -12.79
CA GLY A 276 1.21 -17.36 -13.76
C GLY A 276 0.83 -16.37 -14.87
N SER A 277 -0.43 -15.92 -14.92
CA SER A 277 -0.90 -14.85 -15.78
C SER A 277 -1.92 -13.99 -15.04
N VAL A 278 -1.83 -12.68 -15.23
CA VAL A 278 -2.81 -11.70 -14.75
C VAL A 278 -3.38 -10.96 -15.97
N ASP A 279 -4.70 -10.97 -16.07
CA ASP A 279 -5.42 -10.23 -17.08
C ASP A 279 -5.91 -8.91 -16.48
N TYR A 280 -5.49 -7.82 -17.12
CA TYR A 280 -5.92 -6.47 -16.82
C TYR A 280 -6.87 -5.97 -17.92
N THR A 281 -7.80 -5.12 -17.52
CA THR A 281 -8.56 -4.28 -18.43
C THR A 281 -7.86 -2.92 -18.49
N LEU A 282 -7.51 -2.47 -19.68
CA LEU A 282 -6.97 -1.14 -19.90
C LEU A 282 -8.10 -0.13 -19.76
N GLU A 283 -8.05 0.68 -18.69
CA GLU A 283 -9.04 1.70 -18.42
C GLU A 283 -8.62 3.05 -19.02
N ILE A 284 -7.33 3.39 -18.94
CA ILE A 284 -6.79 4.68 -19.42
C ILE A 284 -5.45 4.48 -20.13
N PHE A 285 -5.32 5.11 -21.30
CA PHE A 285 -4.04 5.29 -22.00
C PHE A 285 -4.03 6.62 -22.72
N PHE A 286 -3.32 7.62 -22.18
CA PHE A 286 -3.38 8.99 -22.71
C PHE A 286 -2.14 9.80 -22.29
N GLU A 287 -1.53 10.55 -23.22
CA GLU A 287 -0.37 11.46 -22.94
C GLU A 287 0.74 10.86 -22.06
N GLY A 288 1.06 9.58 -22.27
CA GLY A 288 2.06 8.90 -21.44
C GLY A 288 1.56 8.58 -20.03
N TYR A 289 0.26 8.43 -19.82
CA TYR A 289 -0.34 7.89 -18.62
C TYR A 289 -1.05 6.57 -18.92
N LEU A 290 -0.87 5.59 -18.04
CA LEU A 290 -1.39 4.22 -18.16
C LEU A 290 -2.12 3.84 -16.86
N ASN A 291 -3.39 3.46 -16.98
CA ASN A 291 -4.15 2.84 -15.90
C ASN A 291 -4.79 1.54 -16.37
N MET A 292 -4.53 0.46 -15.63
CA MET A 292 -5.15 -0.85 -15.89
C MET A 292 -5.49 -1.58 -14.60
N VAL A 293 -6.60 -2.32 -14.62
CA VAL A 293 -7.17 -2.99 -13.44
C VAL A 293 -7.39 -4.47 -13.70
N ASP A 294 -7.03 -5.32 -12.74
CA ASP A 294 -7.29 -6.76 -12.82
C ASP A 294 -8.70 -7.13 -12.31
N GLY A 295 -9.11 -8.38 -12.51
CA GLY A 295 -10.42 -8.88 -12.05
C GLY A 295 -10.62 -8.89 -10.51
N LYS A 296 -9.59 -8.54 -9.73
CA LYS A 296 -9.64 -8.40 -8.26
C LYS A 296 -9.62 -6.95 -7.80
N GLY A 297 -9.52 -5.99 -8.72
CA GLY A 297 -9.45 -4.57 -8.42
C GLY A 297 -8.02 -4.05 -8.15
N ASN A 298 -6.98 -4.86 -8.36
CA ASN A 298 -5.60 -4.37 -8.27
C ASN A 298 -5.30 -3.47 -9.47
N ARG A 299 -4.70 -2.31 -9.22
CA ARG A 299 -4.44 -1.30 -10.26
C ARG A 299 -2.94 -1.15 -10.52
N ILE A 300 -2.59 -1.00 -11.79
CA ILE A 300 -1.32 -0.41 -12.23
C ILE A 300 -1.66 0.98 -12.77
N ASP A 301 -1.05 1.99 -12.16
CA ASP A 301 -1.37 3.40 -12.37
C ASP A 301 -0.05 4.18 -12.49
N VAL A 302 0.45 4.36 -13.71
CA VAL A 302 1.84 4.79 -13.95
C VAL A 302 1.93 5.84 -15.05
N GLN A 303 2.97 6.65 -14.99
CA GLN A 303 3.35 7.62 -16.03
C GLN A 303 4.58 7.15 -16.79
N LYS A 304 4.60 7.39 -18.09
CA LYS A 304 5.72 7.12 -18.98
C LYS A 304 6.83 8.11 -18.70
N ARG A 305 8.06 7.63 -18.70
CA ARG A 305 9.23 8.50 -18.65
C ARG A 305 9.24 9.40 -19.89
N LYS A 306 9.31 10.71 -19.67
CA LYS A 306 9.41 11.72 -20.74
C LYS A 306 10.81 11.76 -21.34
#